data_AF-A0A965V121-F1
#
_entry.id   AF-A0A965V121-F1
#
_cell.length_a   1.000
_cell.length_b   1.000
_cell.length_c   1.000
_cell.angle_alpha   90.00
_cell.angle_beta   90.00
_cell.angle_gamma   90.00
#
_symmetry.space_group_name_H-M   'P 1'
#
loop_
_entity.id
_entity.type
_entity.pdbx_description
1 polymer ?
#
loop_
_entity_poly.entity_id
_entity_poly.type
_entity_poly.pdbx_seq_one_letter_code
_entity_poly.pdbx_strand_id
1 'polypeptide(L)'
;MAASGSKKKNSKAQTGTSTGGSRSSYQGEITNSKDLKEFLLSIRDRMEDDQASPVNVISVMNYIFNISNIEELLDKDSKEIARDIWLRVKQAGVQLRNPGLLFDTDEEVFPQNP
;
A
#
# COMPACT_ATOMS: atom_id res chain seq x y z
N MET A 1 65.30 23.78 6.53
CA MET A 1 64.11 23.41 7.33
C MET A 1 63.11 24.55 7.18
N ALA A 2 61.85 24.40 6.78
CA ALA A 2 60.99 23.25 6.55
C ALA A 2 59.98 23.59 5.42
N ALA A 3 59.57 22.56 4.69
CA ALA A 3 58.53 22.62 3.68
C ALA A 3 57.16 22.85 4.34
N SER A 4 56.29 23.64 3.70
CA SER A 4 54.85 23.66 4.00
C SER A 4 54.09 23.38 2.71
N GLY A 5 53.64 22.13 2.60
CA GLY A 5 52.63 21.72 1.64
C GLY A 5 51.24 21.69 2.28
N SER A 6 50.24 21.40 1.43
CA SER A 6 48.82 21.14 1.75
C SER A 6 47.94 22.41 1.76
N LYS A 7 46.72 22.46 1.20
CA LYS A 7 45.80 21.39 0.77
C LYS A 7 44.71 22.01 -0.13
N LYS A 8 44.42 21.33 -1.25
CA LYS A 8 43.23 21.51 -2.12
C LYS A 8 41.95 21.58 -1.28
N LYS A 9 41.17 22.67 -1.41
CA LYS A 9 39.75 22.71 -1.01
C LYS A 9 38.92 22.06 -2.12
N ASN A 10 38.57 20.78 -1.93
CA ASN A 10 37.58 20.08 -2.73
C ASN A 10 36.23 20.19 -1.99
N SER A 11 35.37 21.12 -2.43
CA SER A 11 34.01 21.25 -1.94
C SER A 11 33.17 20.13 -2.53
N LYS A 12 33.23 18.95 -1.90
CA LYS A 12 32.36 17.82 -2.20
C LYS A 12 30.96 18.18 -1.76
N ALA A 13 30.08 18.36 -2.75
CA ALA A 13 28.65 18.48 -2.57
C ALA A 13 28.15 17.42 -1.58
N GLN A 14 27.56 17.86 -0.48
CA GLN A 14 26.72 17.04 0.36
C GLN A 14 25.40 16.83 -0.41
N THR A 15 25.40 15.85 -1.30
CA THR A 15 24.17 15.11 -1.60
C THR A 15 23.82 14.35 -0.33
N GLY A 16 22.97 14.97 0.49
CA GLY A 16 22.12 14.25 1.42
C GLY A 16 21.20 13.38 0.58
N THR A 17 21.65 12.17 0.25
CA THR A 17 20.75 11.06 -0.08
C THR A 17 20.05 10.69 1.20
N SER A 18 19.04 11.48 1.56
CA SER A 18 17.92 10.99 2.36
C SER A 18 17.37 9.80 1.59
N THR A 19 17.38 8.66 2.26
CA THR A 19 16.89 7.35 1.83
C THR A 19 15.42 7.49 1.39
N GLY A 20 15.21 7.96 0.16
CA GLY A 20 13.95 7.87 -0.53
C GLY A 20 13.76 6.40 -0.86
N GLY A 21 13.08 5.69 0.03
CA GLY A 21 12.61 4.34 -0.24
C GLY A 21 11.97 4.35 -1.61
N SER A 22 12.40 3.41 -2.46
CA SER A 22 11.87 3.21 -3.80
C SER A 22 10.36 3.42 -3.78
N ARG A 23 9.91 4.57 -4.29
CA ARG A 23 8.51 4.82 -4.58
C ARG A 23 8.14 3.81 -5.65
N SER A 24 7.71 2.63 -5.22
CA SER A 24 7.22 1.60 -6.12
C SER A 24 5.92 2.14 -6.71
N SER A 25 6.06 2.89 -7.79
CA SER A 25 5.00 3.11 -8.75
C SER A 25 4.74 1.76 -9.37
N TYR A 26 3.85 0.98 -8.75
CA TYR A 26 3.40 -0.28 -9.35
C TYR A 26 2.85 0.06 -10.73
N GLN A 27 3.59 -0.35 -11.75
CA GLN A 27 3.34 -0.05 -13.16
C GLN A 27 3.38 -1.39 -13.89
N GLY A 28 2.43 -2.25 -13.54
CA GLY A 28 2.30 -3.62 -14.04
C GLY A 28 0.84 -4.06 -14.07
N GLU A 29 0.56 -5.03 -14.92
CA GLU A 29 -0.71 -5.75 -14.90
C GLU A 29 -0.66 -6.81 -13.79
N ILE A 30 -1.72 -6.92 -12.99
CA ILE A 30 -1.78 -7.91 -11.89
C ILE A 30 -2.00 -9.28 -12.51
N THR A 31 -0.91 -10.00 -12.75
CA THR A 31 -0.94 -11.32 -13.41
C THR A 31 -0.66 -12.48 -12.46
N ASN A 32 -0.09 -12.20 -11.27
CA ASN A 32 0.27 -13.22 -10.29
C ASN A 32 0.08 -12.72 -8.83
N SER A 33 0.07 -13.64 -7.87
CA SER A 33 -0.22 -13.34 -6.46
C SER A 33 0.84 -12.44 -5.81
N LYS A 34 2.09 -12.53 -6.28
CA LYS A 34 3.18 -11.68 -5.79
C LYS A 34 2.96 -10.23 -6.19
N ASP A 35 2.61 -10.01 -7.44
CA ASP A 35 2.29 -8.68 -7.99
C ASP A 35 1.09 -8.06 -7.27
N LEU A 36 0.06 -8.86 -6.99
CA LEU A 36 -1.09 -8.42 -6.20
C LEU A 36 -0.66 -7.99 -4.78
N LYS A 37 0.19 -8.78 -4.12
CA LYS A 37 0.68 -8.48 -2.77
C LYS A 37 1.51 -7.20 -2.75
N GLU A 38 2.44 -7.03 -3.68
CA GLU A 38 3.24 -5.80 -3.82
C GLU A 38 2.35 -4.58 -4.12
N PHE A 39 1.32 -4.75 -4.95
CA PHE A 39 0.36 -3.68 -5.23
C PHE A 39 -0.44 -3.28 -3.99
N LEU A 40 -0.99 -4.26 -3.25
CA LEU A 40 -1.71 -4.01 -2.00
C LEU A 40 -0.82 -3.31 -0.96
N LEU A 41 0.44 -3.76 -0.80
CA LEU A 41 1.40 -3.08 0.07
C LEU A 41 1.64 -1.63 -0.36
N SER A 42 1.78 -1.37 -1.66
CA SER A 42 1.95 0.00 -2.17
C SER A 42 0.75 0.92 -1.85
N ILE A 43 -0.47 0.38 -1.84
CA ILE A 43 -1.67 1.12 -1.47
C ILE A 43 -1.66 1.41 0.03
N ARG A 44 -1.34 0.41 0.84
CA ARG A 44 -1.25 0.56 2.30
C ARG A 44 -0.21 1.62 2.68
N ASP A 45 0.98 1.58 2.09
CA ASP A 45 2.04 2.56 2.36
C ASP A 45 1.58 3.98 1.97
N ARG A 46 0.91 4.14 0.82
CA ARG A 46 0.34 5.43 0.41
C ARG A 46 -0.78 5.93 1.33
N MET A 47 -1.51 5.04 1.98
CA MET A 47 -2.48 5.42 3.01
C MET A 47 -1.81 5.85 4.31
N GLU A 48 -0.71 5.20 4.69
CA GLU A 48 0.09 5.58 5.87
C GLU A 48 0.73 6.97 5.70
N ASP A 49 1.14 7.31 4.48
CA ASP A 49 1.69 8.62 4.14
C ASP A 49 0.63 9.72 3.84
N ASP A 50 -0.66 9.42 4.04
CA ASP A 50 -1.80 10.30 3.72
C ASP A 50 -1.79 10.82 2.25
N GLN A 51 -1.23 10.01 1.33
CA GLN A 51 -1.13 10.29 -0.10
C GLN A 51 -2.27 9.67 -0.92
N ALA A 52 -3.09 8.82 -0.30
CA ALA A 52 -4.21 8.14 -0.95
C ALA A 52 -5.52 8.48 -0.24
N SER A 53 -6.42 9.20 -0.93
CA SER A 53 -7.75 9.46 -0.40
C SER A 53 -8.52 8.13 -0.26
N PRO A 54 -9.35 7.96 0.78
CA PRO A 54 -10.16 6.76 0.97
C PRO A 54 -11.01 6.40 -0.27
N VAL A 55 -11.51 7.40 -0.99
CA VAL A 55 -12.29 7.24 -2.23
C VAL A 55 -11.45 6.64 -3.37
N ASN A 56 -10.21 7.08 -3.52
CA ASN A 56 -9.30 6.53 -4.52
C ASN A 56 -8.93 5.09 -4.18
N VAL A 57 -8.69 4.79 -2.90
CA VAL A 57 -8.40 3.43 -2.43
C VAL A 57 -9.56 2.49 -2.76
N ILE A 58 -10.81 2.91 -2.56
CA ILE A 58 -11.99 2.09 -2.91
C ILE A 58 -12.04 1.81 -4.40
N SER A 59 -11.76 2.82 -5.22
CA SER A 59 -11.74 2.64 -6.68
C SER A 59 -10.71 1.59 -7.11
N VAL A 60 -9.53 1.62 -6.47
CA VAL A 60 -8.48 0.63 -6.71
C VAL A 60 -8.86 -0.76 -6.18
N MET A 61 -9.46 -0.84 -4.99
CA MET A 61 -9.94 -2.12 -4.42
C MET A 61 -11.04 -2.74 -5.30
N ASN A 62 -11.95 -1.93 -5.84
CA ASN A 62 -12.96 -2.39 -6.80
C ASN A 62 -12.32 -2.90 -8.10
N TYR A 63 -11.26 -2.24 -8.59
CA TYR A 63 -10.51 -2.75 -9.73
C TYR A 63 -9.93 -4.14 -9.42
N ILE A 64 -9.29 -4.31 -8.26
CA ILE A 64 -8.73 -5.59 -7.82
C ILE A 64 -9.80 -6.69 -7.74
N PHE A 65 -10.96 -6.39 -7.14
CA PHE A 65 -12.04 -7.36 -6.98
C PHE A 65 -12.75 -7.75 -8.28
N ASN A 66 -12.58 -6.96 -9.34
CA ASN A 66 -13.12 -7.28 -10.66
C ASN A 66 -12.10 -8.04 -11.54
N ILE A 67 -10.92 -8.40 -11.03
CA ILE A 67 -9.97 -9.25 -11.75
C ILE A 67 -10.55 -10.66 -11.84
N SER A 68 -10.59 -11.21 -13.06
CA SER A 68 -11.27 -12.48 -13.37
C SER A 68 -10.78 -13.68 -12.55
N ASN A 69 -9.52 -13.68 -12.13
CA ASN A 69 -8.88 -14.73 -11.34
C ASN A 69 -8.52 -14.26 -9.92
N ILE A 70 -9.20 -13.25 -9.37
CA ILE A 70 -8.84 -12.68 -8.07
C ILE A 70 -8.85 -13.72 -6.94
N GLU A 71 -9.79 -14.67 -6.94
CA GLU A 71 -9.87 -15.71 -5.91
C GLU A 71 -8.64 -16.63 -5.90
N GLU A 72 -7.99 -16.82 -7.06
CA GLU A 72 -6.76 -17.62 -7.18
C GLU A 72 -5.52 -16.81 -6.80
N LEU A 73 -5.55 -15.49 -7.00
CA LEU A 73 -4.44 -14.58 -6.69
C LEU A 73 -4.43 -14.15 -5.22
N LEU A 74 -5.60 -14.14 -4.57
CA LEU A 74 -5.81 -13.60 -3.23
C LEU A 74 -5.54 -14.67 -2.16
N ASP A 75 -4.26 -15.00 -2.01
CA ASP A 75 -3.76 -15.87 -0.95
C ASP A 75 -4.08 -15.30 0.44
N LYS A 76 -3.99 -16.14 1.49
CA LYS A 76 -4.30 -15.76 2.88
C LYS A 76 -3.62 -14.45 3.30
N ASP A 77 -2.32 -14.31 3.02
CA ASP A 77 -1.56 -13.08 3.34
C ASP A 77 -2.11 -11.85 2.60
N SER A 78 -2.40 -11.99 1.30
CA SER A 78 -2.91 -10.91 0.46
C SER A 78 -4.33 -10.51 0.89
N LYS A 79 -5.15 -11.49 1.31
CA LYS A 79 -6.49 -11.28 1.89
C LYS A 79 -6.40 -10.46 3.19
N GLU A 80 -5.44 -10.78 4.07
CA GLU A 80 -5.23 -10.03 5.31
C GLU A 80 -4.80 -8.57 5.04
N ILE A 81 -3.90 -8.32 4.09
CA ILE A 81 -3.50 -6.96 3.70
C ILE A 81 -4.68 -6.19 3.10
N ALA A 82 -5.44 -6.82 2.21
CA ALA A 82 -6.63 -6.24 1.60
C ALA A 82 -7.71 -5.92 2.65
N ARG A 83 -7.88 -6.80 3.65
CA ARG A 83 -8.77 -6.59 4.80
C ARG A 83 -8.32 -5.39 5.65
N ASP A 84 -7.03 -5.26 5.97
CA ASP A 84 -6.49 -4.12 6.70
C ASP A 84 -6.76 -2.80 5.97
N ILE A 85 -6.48 -2.74 4.66
CA ILE A 85 -6.79 -1.58 3.82
C ILE A 85 -8.28 -1.24 3.88
N TRP A 86 -9.15 -2.24 3.74
CA TRP A 86 -10.61 -2.04 3.79
C TRP A 86 -11.09 -1.47 5.12
N LEU A 87 -10.55 -1.99 6.24
CA LEU A 87 -10.87 -1.51 7.58
C LEU A 87 -10.38 -0.09 7.81
N ARG A 88 -9.20 0.29 7.32
CA ARG A 88 -8.69 1.67 7.42
C ARG A 88 -9.56 2.65 6.64
N VAL A 89 -10.03 2.26 5.46
CA VAL A 89 -10.97 3.08 4.68
C VAL A 89 -12.29 3.27 5.44
N LYS A 90 -12.79 2.23 6.12
CA LYS A 90 -13.97 2.35 7.00
C LYS A 90 -13.72 3.29 8.18
N GLN A 91 -12.56 3.18 8.83
CA GLN A 91 -12.17 4.04 9.95
C GLN A 91 -12.03 5.51 9.52
N ALA A 92 -11.66 5.77 8.26
CA ALA A 92 -11.66 7.11 7.68
C ALA A 92 -13.08 7.71 7.46
N GLY A 93 -14.14 6.99 7.85
CA GLY A 93 -15.52 7.46 7.81
C GLY A 93 -16.30 7.08 6.55
N VAL A 94 -15.73 6.24 5.68
CA VAL A 94 -16.47 5.77 4.50
C VAL A 94 -17.39 4.61 4.87
N GLN A 95 -18.68 4.78 4.60
CA GLN A 95 -19.67 3.73 4.80
C GLN A 95 -19.59 2.70 3.66
N LEU A 96 -18.91 1.59 3.93
CA LEU A 96 -18.75 0.48 2.99
C LEU A 96 -19.35 -0.80 3.52
N ARG A 97 -19.95 -1.61 2.64
CA ARG A 97 -20.30 -2.99 2.96
C ARG A 97 -19.03 -3.84 3.00
N ASN A 98 -19.01 -4.90 3.83
CA ASN A 98 -17.91 -5.85 3.81
C ASN A 98 -18.00 -6.72 2.55
N PRO A 99 -16.98 -6.75 1.68
CA PRO A 99 -16.96 -7.63 0.53
C PRO A 99 -16.78 -9.07 1.00
N GLY A 100 -17.66 -9.98 0.56
CA GLY A 100 -17.62 -11.40 0.91
C GLY A 100 -16.28 -12.08 0.54
N LEU A 101 -15.58 -11.52 -0.45
CA LEU A 101 -14.23 -11.94 -0.83
C LEU A 101 -13.20 -11.76 0.29
N LEU A 102 -13.34 -10.73 1.13
CA LEU A 102 -12.41 -10.44 2.25
C LEU A 102 -12.94 -10.87 3.61
N PHE A 103 -14.26 -10.91 3.76
CA PHE A 103 -14.94 -11.23 5.00
C PHE A 103 -15.80 -12.46 4.76
N ASP A 104 -15.40 -13.58 5.35
CA ASP A 104 -16.21 -14.78 5.33
C ASP A 104 -17.57 -14.44 5.97
N THR A 105 -18.65 -15.04 5.45
CA THR A 105 -20.05 -14.61 5.62
C THR A 105 -20.57 -14.65 7.07
N ASP A 106 -19.72 -15.00 8.04
CA ASP A 106 -20.01 -15.09 9.48
C ASP A 106 -19.59 -13.85 10.29
N GLU A 107 -18.91 -12.86 9.69
CA GLU A 107 -18.40 -11.67 10.39
C GLU A 107 -19.32 -10.43 10.31
N GLU A 108 -20.60 -10.58 9.94
CA GLU A 108 -21.62 -9.53 10.07
C GLU A 108 -22.35 -9.63 11.42
N VAL A 109 -21.66 -9.29 12.53
CA VAL A 109 -22.35 -8.92 13.78
C VAL A 109 -22.91 -7.51 13.58
N PHE A 110 -24.05 -7.39 12.92
CA PHE A 110 -24.90 -6.22 13.08
C PHE A 110 -25.35 -6.18 14.54
N PRO A 111 -25.08 -5.10 15.31
CA PRO A 111 -25.84 -4.89 16.53
C PRO A 111 -27.29 -4.67 16.10
N GLN A 112 -28.13 -5.71 16.26
CA GLN A 112 -29.57 -5.51 16.29
C GLN A 112 -29.86 -4.61 17.47
N ASN A 113 -30.21 -3.36 17.17
CA ASN A 113 -30.72 -2.44 18.17
C ASN A 113 -32.09 -2.98 18.63
N PRO A 114 -32.31 -3.17 19.95
CA PRO A 114 -33.55 -3.74 20.48
C PRO A 114 -34.78 -2.86 20.22
#